data_AF-A0A0B2Q4N4-F1
#
_entry.id   AF-A0A0B2Q4N4-F1
#
_cell.length_a   1.000
_cell.length_b   1.000
_cell.length_c   1.000
_cell.angle_alpha   90.00
_cell.angle_beta   90.00
_cell.angle_gamma   90.00
#
_symmetry.space_group_name_H-M   'P 1'
#
loop_
_entity.id
_entity.type
_entity.pdbx_description
1 polymer ?
#
loop_
_entity_poly.entity_id
_entity_poly.type
_entity_poly.pdbx_seq_one_letter_code
_entity_poly.pdbx_strand_id
1 'polypeptide(L)'
;MGNMKLCPLMLCLLLAFLLGAAAQNCGTQVGGVICPNGLCCSQYGWCGNTEAHCGRGCQSQCTPGSTPTPTTPSGGDISNTISRSQFEEMLKHRNDAACPGRNFYTYDAFIAAARSFNGFGTTGDITTRRREIAAFFGQTSHETTGGWASAPDGPYAWGYCFINERNQADYCTSGTRWPCAPGKKYYGRGPIQLTHNYNYGLAGEQLNLNLLNDPDLVSRDPIVAFRTAIWFWMTAQGNKPSSHSVIIGTWNPSSADWQAGRVPGYGVITNIIN
;
A
#
# COMPACT_ATOMS: atom_id res chain seq x y z
N MET A 1 9.08 50.15 51.81
CA MET A 1 8.08 49.06 51.78
C MET A 1 7.23 49.23 50.53
N GLY A 2 7.59 48.55 49.44
CA GLY A 2 6.84 48.57 48.18
C GLY A 2 6.60 47.14 47.72
N ASN A 3 5.35 46.69 47.78
CA ASN A 3 4.93 45.35 47.38
C ASN A 3 5.01 45.20 45.86
N MET A 4 5.97 44.41 45.37
CA MET A 4 6.06 44.01 43.97
C MET A 4 5.02 42.93 43.70
N LYS A 5 3.88 43.31 43.12
CA LYS A 5 2.86 42.38 42.64
C LYS A 5 3.38 41.70 41.36
N LEU A 6 3.68 40.41 41.46
CA LEU A 6 3.91 39.56 40.29
C LEU A 6 2.64 39.52 39.43
N CYS A 7 2.78 39.86 38.15
CA CYS A 7 1.71 39.85 37.18
C CYS A 7 1.39 38.39 36.75
N PRO A 8 0.14 37.90 36.90
CA PRO A 8 -0.21 36.50 36.58
C PRO A 8 -0.21 36.20 35.07
N LEU A 9 -0.04 37.22 34.21
CA LEU A 9 0.01 37.02 32.75
C LEU A 9 1.31 36.37 32.26
N MET A 10 2.40 36.43 33.03
CA MET A 10 3.71 35.92 32.59
C MET A 10 3.93 34.44 32.94
N LEU A 11 3.07 33.85 33.79
CA LEU A 11 3.13 32.42 34.12
C LEU A 11 2.36 31.54 33.12
N CYS A 12 1.46 32.13 32.31
CA CYS A 12 0.67 31.40 31.31
C CYS A 12 1.40 31.18 29.98
N LEU A 13 2.50 31.89 29.69
CA LEU A 13 3.24 31.74 28.44
C LEU A 13 4.33 30.64 28.45
N LEU A 14 4.56 29.98 29.59
CA LEU A 14 5.57 28.91 29.72
C LEU A 14 4.98 27.50 29.80
N LEU A 15 3.65 27.33 29.70
CA LEU A 15 2.97 26.03 29.81
C LEU A 15 2.21 25.58 28.53
N ALA A 16 2.35 26.30 27.41
CA ALA A 16 1.71 25.92 26.14
C ALA A 16 2.56 24.98 25.26
N PHE A 17 3.77 24.61 25.68
CA PHE A 17 4.53 23.52 25.09
C PHE A 17 4.40 22.30 25.98
N LEU A 18 3.43 21.43 25.70
CA LEU A 18 3.48 19.98 25.83
C LEU A 18 2.06 19.41 25.73
N LEU A 19 1.92 18.37 24.91
CA LEU A 19 0.75 17.49 24.69
C LEU A 19 -0.03 17.71 23.39
N GLY A 20 0.70 17.78 22.26
CA GLY A 20 0.29 16.94 21.14
C GLY A 20 0.52 15.48 21.55
N ALA A 21 -0.50 14.81 22.08
CA ALA A 21 -0.46 13.37 22.28
C ALA A 21 -0.51 12.71 20.89
N ALA A 22 0.65 12.67 20.23
CA ALA A 22 0.82 11.85 19.07
C ALA A 22 0.65 10.40 19.56
N ALA A 23 -0.35 9.70 19.04
CA ALA A 23 -0.67 8.33 19.44
C ALA A 23 0.46 7.39 18.97
N GLN A 24 1.21 6.82 19.91
CA GLN A 24 2.29 5.88 19.62
C GLN A 24 1.73 4.69 18.81
N ASN A 25 2.50 4.23 17.82
CA ASN A 25 2.07 3.19 16.89
C ASN A 25 2.91 1.90 16.97
N CYS A 26 3.88 1.84 17.90
CA CYS A 26 4.63 0.63 18.22
C CYS A 26 5.22 0.69 19.64
N GLY A 27 5.78 -0.43 20.10
CA GLY A 27 6.55 -0.49 21.34
C GLY A 27 5.71 -0.73 22.59
N THR A 28 6.36 -0.63 23.74
CA THR A 28 5.77 -0.90 25.06
C THR A 28 4.58 0.00 25.39
N GLN A 29 4.54 1.20 24.78
CA GLN A 29 3.46 2.18 24.94
C GLN A 29 2.12 1.68 24.41
N VAL A 30 2.15 0.72 23.47
CA VAL A 30 0.96 0.10 22.87
C VAL A 30 1.03 -1.43 22.93
N GLY A 31 1.51 -1.98 24.04
CA GLY A 31 1.45 -3.42 24.28
C GLY A 31 2.44 -4.25 23.46
N GLY A 32 3.56 -3.66 23.02
CA GLY A 32 4.61 -4.36 22.30
C GLY A 32 4.35 -4.54 20.81
N VAL A 33 3.41 -3.78 20.23
CA VAL A 33 3.14 -3.78 18.78
C VAL A 33 4.42 -3.48 18.01
N ILE A 34 4.72 -4.30 17.00
CA ILE A 34 5.84 -4.09 16.09
C ILE A 34 5.41 -3.22 14.92
N CYS A 35 6.37 -2.55 14.30
CA CYS A 35 6.08 -1.74 13.13
C CYS A 35 5.85 -2.59 11.87
N PRO A 36 4.90 -2.19 11.01
CA PRO A 36 4.75 -2.80 9.70
C PRO A 36 6.02 -2.61 8.86
N ASN A 37 6.20 -3.45 7.84
CA ASN A 37 7.27 -3.35 6.84
C ASN A 37 8.70 -3.35 7.41
N GLY A 38 8.91 -3.95 8.59
CA GLY A 38 10.26 -4.09 9.17
C GLY A 38 10.86 -2.80 9.73
N LEU A 39 10.07 -1.73 9.91
CA LEU A 39 10.56 -0.45 10.39
C LEU A 39 11.00 -0.52 11.87
N CYS A 40 12.03 0.23 12.24
CA CYS A 40 12.46 0.34 13.63
C CYS A 40 11.37 1.03 14.46
N CYS A 41 11.08 0.49 15.64
CA CYS A 41 10.28 1.16 16.65
C CYS A 41 11.18 2.01 17.54
N SER A 42 11.08 3.33 17.45
CA SER A 42 11.88 4.26 18.25
C SER A 42 11.61 4.13 19.75
N GLN A 43 12.48 4.72 20.57
CA GLN A 43 12.28 4.81 22.03
C GLN A 43 10.97 5.50 22.44
N TYR A 44 10.37 6.28 21.52
CA TYR A 44 9.15 7.03 21.74
C TYR A 44 7.89 6.32 21.21
N GLY A 45 8.03 5.10 20.68
CA GLY A 45 6.91 4.30 20.18
C GLY A 45 6.46 4.70 18.78
N TRP A 46 7.42 5.06 17.91
CA TRP A 46 7.17 5.45 16.52
C TRP A 46 7.92 4.57 15.53
N CYS A 47 7.24 4.22 14.44
CA CYS A 47 7.82 3.47 13.33
C CYS A 47 8.58 4.33 12.33
N GLY A 48 9.83 3.97 12.03
CA GLY A 48 10.63 4.63 10.99
C GLY A 48 11.94 3.90 10.69
N ASN A 49 12.73 4.43 9.76
CA ASN A 49 13.97 3.80 9.27
C ASN A 49 15.22 4.69 9.39
N THR A 50 15.16 5.76 10.19
CA THR A 50 16.30 6.67 10.43
C THR A 50 17.02 6.30 11.72
N GLU A 51 18.21 6.87 11.95
CA GLU A 51 18.96 6.70 13.21
C GLU A 51 18.13 7.08 14.44
N ALA A 52 17.23 8.06 14.34
CA ALA A 52 16.32 8.43 15.43
C ALA A 52 15.34 7.30 15.82
N HIS A 53 15.06 6.38 14.89
CA HIS A 53 14.16 5.25 15.09
C HIS A 53 14.92 3.96 15.41
N CYS A 54 16.06 3.75 14.76
CA CYS A 54 16.84 2.52 14.85
C CYS A 54 18.01 2.60 15.84
N GLY A 55 18.40 3.80 16.25
CA GLY A 55 19.56 4.04 17.10
C GLY A 55 19.28 3.75 18.58
N ARG A 56 19.98 4.48 19.44
CA ARG A 56 19.92 4.31 20.89
C ARG A 56 18.48 4.43 21.41
N GLY A 57 18.04 3.41 22.14
CA GLY A 57 16.71 3.35 22.75
C GLY A 57 15.61 2.74 21.86
N CYS A 58 15.93 2.32 20.64
CA CYS A 58 14.98 1.56 19.84
C CYS A 58 14.40 0.34 20.59
N GLN A 59 13.09 0.15 20.47
CA GLN A 59 12.32 -0.87 21.19
C GLN A 59 12.15 -2.17 20.40
N SER A 60 12.08 -2.12 19.06
CA SER A 60 11.97 -3.31 18.21
C SER A 60 12.46 -3.03 16.78
N GLN A 61 12.92 -4.06 16.07
CA GLN A 61 13.41 -3.98 14.68
C GLN A 61 14.60 -2.98 14.49
N CYS A 62 15.49 -2.86 15.49
CA CYS A 62 16.43 -1.75 15.67
C CYS A 62 17.68 -1.71 14.79
N THR A 63 17.85 -2.68 13.92
CA THR A 63 19.00 -2.68 13.02
C THR A 63 18.53 -2.32 11.62
N PRO A 64 18.89 -1.14 11.09
CA PRO A 64 18.62 -0.83 9.69
C PRO A 64 19.49 -1.76 8.84
N GLY A 65 18.88 -2.81 8.30
CA GLY A 65 19.56 -3.75 7.39
C GLY A 65 20.06 -5.07 7.99
N SER A 66 19.75 -5.40 9.25
CA SER A 66 19.73 -6.82 9.65
C SER A 66 18.30 -7.25 9.94
N THR A 67 17.69 -7.83 8.91
CA THR A 67 16.62 -8.79 9.01
C THR A 67 16.93 -9.72 10.19
N PRO A 68 16.10 -9.81 11.25
CA PRO A 68 16.16 -10.96 12.11
C PRO A 68 15.89 -12.16 11.21
N THR A 69 16.84 -13.10 11.12
CA THR A 69 16.59 -14.41 10.51
C THR A 69 15.29 -14.94 11.11
N PRO A 70 14.20 -15.02 10.32
CA PRO A 70 13.00 -15.66 10.79
C PRO A 70 13.37 -17.13 11.01
N THR A 71 13.05 -17.68 12.16
CA THR A 71 12.97 -19.13 12.32
C THR A 71 12.10 -19.64 11.18
N THR A 72 12.74 -20.28 10.19
CA THR A 72 12.19 -20.51 8.86
C THR A 72 10.90 -21.33 8.92
N PRO A 73 9.74 -20.81 8.45
CA PRO A 73 8.69 -21.65 7.90
C PRO A 73 8.72 -21.41 6.38
N SER A 74 9.74 -21.94 5.69
CA SER A 74 9.80 -22.05 4.22
C SER A 74 9.25 -20.86 3.39
N GLY A 75 9.53 -19.60 3.77
CA GLY A 75 8.99 -18.40 3.10
C GLY A 75 10.01 -17.76 2.16
N GLY A 76 10.07 -18.21 0.90
CA GLY A 76 11.05 -17.72 -0.09
C GLY A 76 10.75 -16.31 -0.62
N ASP A 77 11.72 -15.72 -1.34
CA ASP A 77 11.54 -14.47 -2.11
C ASP A 77 10.38 -14.59 -3.11
N ILE A 78 9.72 -13.47 -3.42
CA ILE A 78 8.63 -13.41 -4.41
C ILE A 78 9.05 -13.99 -5.78
N SER A 79 10.33 -13.92 -6.15
CA SER A 79 10.85 -14.53 -7.38
C SER A 79 10.72 -16.06 -7.41
N ASN A 80 10.57 -16.70 -6.25
CA ASN A 80 10.32 -18.14 -6.14
C ASN A 80 8.84 -18.49 -6.36
N THR A 81 7.93 -17.52 -6.25
CA THR A 81 6.50 -17.71 -6.48
C THR A 81 6.14 -17.45 -7.95
N ILE A 82 6.72 -16.42 -8.57
CA ILE A 82 6.50 -16.05 -9.97
C ILE A 82 7.81 -15.74 -10.68
N SER A 83 8.11 -16.50 -11.73
CA SER A 83 9.27 -16.25 -12.59
C SER A 83 9.00 -15.10 -13.56
N ARG A 84 10.07 -14.55 -14.15
CA ARG A 84 9.96 -13.58 -15.25
C ARG A 84 9.12 -14.16 -16.40
N SER A 85 9.38 -15.40 -16.82
CA SER A 85 8.63 -16.02 -17.92
C SER A 85 7.13 -16.15 -17.62
N GLN A 86 6.75 -16.46 -16.37
CA GLN A 86 5.34 -16.50 -15.97
C GLN A 86 4.71 -15.11 -15.98
N PHE A 87 5.42 -14.07 -15.52
CA PHE A 87 4.96 -12.69 -15.61
C PHE A 87 4.75 -12.25 -17.07
N GLU A 88 5.71 -12.55 -17.95
CA GLU A 88 5.60 -12.24 -19.38
C GLU A 88 4.45 -13.01 -20.05
N GLU A 89 4.22 -14.27 -19.68
CA GLU A 89 3.10 -15.05 -20.20
C GLU A 89 1.74 -14.56 -19.69
N MET A 90 1.65 -14.21 -18.40
CA MET A 90 0.41 -13.70 -17.82
C MET A 90 0.02 -12.33 -18.40
N LEU A 91 1.00 -11.47 -18.68
CA LEU A 91 0.79 -10.11 -19.18
C LEU A 91 1.29 -9.95 -20.62
N LYS A 92 0.93 -10.92 -21.46
CA LYS A 92 1.46 -11.15 -22.81
C LYS A 92 1.39 -9.93 -23.72
N HIS A 93 0.23 -9.27 -23.78
CA HIS A 93 -0.01 -8.16 -24.72
C HIS A 93 0.19 -6.76 -24.12
N ARG A 94 0.70 -6.63 -22.89
CA ARG A 94 0.84 -5.30 -22.26
C ARG A 94 1.80 -4.36 -23.01
N ASN A 95 2.73 -4.93 -23.78
CA ASN A 95 3.74 -4.20 -24.56
C ASN A 95 3.37 -4.05 -26.04
N ASP A 96 2.17 -4.51 -26.45
CA ASP A 96 1.70 -4.33 -27.81
C ASP A 96 1.63 -2.84 -28.19
N ALA A 97 1.82 -2.55 -29.48
CA ALA A 97 1.82 -1.19 -29.99
C ALA A 97 0.50 -0.45 -29.73
N ALA A 98 -0.61 -1.20 -29.61
CA ALA A 98 -1.94 -0.70 -29.30
C ALA A 98 -2.12 -0.29 -27.83
N CYS A 99 -1.24 -0.70 -26.92
CA CYS A 99 -1.32 -0.38 -25.52
C CYS A 99 -0.63 0.95 -25.19
N PRO A 100 -1.36 1.95 -24.66
CA PRO A 100 -0.74 3.22 -24.25
C PRO A 100 0.32 3.04 -23.16
N GLY A 101 0.21 1.99 -22.34
CA GLY A 101 1.16 1.65 -21.29
C GLY A 101 2.35 0.80 -21.73
N ARG A 102 2.54 0.55 -23.04
CA ARG A 102 3.61 -0.31 -23.55
C ARG A 102 4.99 0.06 -22.97
N ASN A 103 5.75 -0.95 -22.57
CA ASN A 103 7.08 -0.87 -21.95
C ASN A 103 7.13 -0.24 -20.54
N PHE A 104 6.01 0.14 -19.94
CA PHE A 104 6.01 0.71 -18.59
C PHE A 104 6.10 -0.37 -17.50
N TYR A 105 5.25 -1.39 -17.56
CA TYR A 105 5.18 -2.44 -16.55
C TYR A 105 6.22 -3.54 -16.79
N THR A 106 7.30 -3.51 -16.01
CA THR A 106 8.38 -4.50 -16.10
C THR A 106 8.34 -5.47 -14.92
N TYR A 107 8.83 -6.70 -15.16
CA TYR A 107 9.01 -7.68 -14.09
C TYR A 107 9.93 -7.15 -12.97
N ASP A 108 10.99 -6.43 -13.33
CA ASP A 108 11.93 -5.88 -12.35
C ASP A 108 11.27 -4.82 -11.45
N ALA A 109 10.40 -3.98 -12.02
CA ALA A 109 9.63 -3.03 -11.22
C ALA A 109 8.64 -3.74 -10.29
N PHE A 110 7.97 -4.80 -10.77
CA PHE A 110 7.09 -5.62 -9.94
C PHE A 110 7.84 -6.26 -8.77
N ILE A 111 8.99 -6.91 -9.03
CA ILE A 111 9.79 -7.56 -7.98
C ILE A 111 10.34 -6.54 -6.97
N ALA A 112 10.84 -5.39 -7.45
CA ALA A 112 11.32 -4.32 -6.57
C ALA A 112 10.21 -3.78 -5.67
N ALA A 113 9.01 -3.58 -6.22
CA ALA A 113 7.85 -3.15 -5.45
C ALA A 113 7.41 -4.22 -4.44
N ALA A 114 7.26 -5.48 -4.87
CA ALA A 114 6.83 -6.60 -4.04
C ALA A 114 7.74 -6.84 -2.83
N ARG A 115 9.06 -6.70 -3.00
CA ARG A 115 10.03 -6.80 -1.89
C ARG A 115 9.87 -5.72 -0.81
N SER A 116 9.10 -4.67 -1.08
CA SER A 116 8.77 -3.64 -0.08
C SER A 116 7.57 -4.02 0.82
N PHE A 117 6.91 -5.15 0.56
CA PHE A 117 5.70 -5.57 1.30
C PHE A 117 5.85 -7.00 1.81
N ASN A 118 6.24 -7.13 3.07
CA ASN A 118 6.38 -8.43 3.72
C ASN A 118 5.06 -9.22 3.66
N GLY A 119 5.13 -10.47 3.23
CA GLY A 119 4.00 -11.40 3.15
C GLY A 119 3.33 -11.48 1.78
N PHE A 120 3.42 -10.43 0.94
CA PHE A 120 2.82 -10.43 -0.39
C PHE A 120 3.44 -11.52 -1.28
N GLY A 121 2.66 -12.55 -1.62
CA GLY A 121 3.11 -13.69 -2.42
C GLY A 121 4.13 -14.60 -1.73
N THR A 122 4.35 -14.42 -0.42
CA THR A 122 5.33 -15.19 0.38
C THR A 122 4.70 -15.85 1.61
N THR A 123 3.41 -15.61 1.89
CA THR A 123 2.68 -16.20 3.02
C THR A 123 1.95 -17.49 2.63
N GLY A 124 1.94 -18.48 3.53
CA GLY A 124 1.28 -19.77 3.32
C GLY A 124 2.10 -20.74 2.45
N ASP A 125 1.48 -21.83 2.00
CA ASP A 125 2.09 -22.79 1.08
C ASP A 125 2.24 -22.23 -0.35
N ILE A 126 2.98 -22.94 -1.21
CA ILE A 126 3.22 -22.47 -2.59
C ILE A 126 1.92 -22.29 -3.40
N THR A 127 0.90 -23.11 -3.13
CA THR A 127 -0.41 -22.99 -3.77
C THR A 127 -1.09 -21.69 -3.37
N THR A 128 -1.04 -21.32 -2.10
CA THR A 128 -1.60 -20.09 -1.55
C THR A 128 -0.87 -18.86 -2.07
N ARG A 129 0.47 -18.91 -2.10
CA ARG A 129 1.30 -17.84 -2.70
C ARG A 129 0.97 -17.62 -4.18
N ARG A 130 0.90 -18.69 -4.97
CA ARG A 130 0.52 -18.62 -6.39
C ARG A 130 -0.91 -18.11 -6.57
N ARG A 131 -1.84 -18.53 -5.71
CA ARG A 131 -3.23 -18.06 -5.73
C ARG A 131 -3.32 -16.56 -5.45
N GLU A 132 -2.57 -16.07 -4.47
CA GLU A 132 -2.49 -14.63 -4.19
C GLU A 132 -1.98 -13.85 -5.40
N ILE A 133 -0.87 -14.28 -6.00
CA ILE A 133 -0.30 -13.60 -7.17
C ILE A 133 -1.25 -13.66 -8.38
N ALA A 134 -1.90 -14.79 -8.61
CA ALA A 134 -2.93 -14.91 -9.64
C ALA A 134 -4.12 -13.97 -9.39
N ALA A 135 -4.57 -13.86 -8.13
CA ALA A 135 -5.68 -12.98 -7.77
C ALA A 135 -5.32 -11.50 -7.89
N PHE A 136 -4.12 -11.11 -7.44
CA PHE A 136 -3.61 -9.75 -7.59
C PHE A 136 -3.52 -9.35 -9.07
N PHE A 137 -2.87 -10.18 -9.90
CA PHE A 137 -2.79 -9.92 -11.33
C PHE A 137 -4.15 -10.00 -12.02
N GLY A 138 -5.07 -10.85 -11.57
CA GLY A 138 -6.44 -10.90 -12.09
C GLY A 138 -7.18 -9.58 -11.91
N GLN A 139 -7.20 -9.05 -10.68
CA GLN A 139 -7.87 -7.77 -10.39
C GLN A 139 -7.19 -6.60 -11.10
N THR A 140 -5.88 -6.48 -10.96
CA THR A 140 -5.13 -5.37 -11.58
C THR A 140 -5.13 -5.41 -13.10
N SER A 141 -5.21 -6.60 -13.71
CA SER A 141 -5.42 -6.74 -15.16
C SER A 141 -6.80 -6.26 -15.58
N HIS A 142 -7.84 -6.51 -14.78
CA HIS A 142 -9.18 -6.00 -15.04
C HIS A 142 -9.19 -4.47 -15.07
N GLU A 143 -8.61 -3.83 -14.05
CA GLU A 143 -8.52 -2.36 -13.93
C GLU A 143 -7.79 -1.70 -15.11
N THR A 144 -6.89 -2.42 -15.77
CA THR A 144 -5.99 -1.87 -16.81
C THR A 144 -6.16 -2.54 -18.16
N THR A 145 -7.26 -3.27 -18.37
CA THR A 145 -7.43 -4.13 -19.55
C THR A 145 -7.54 -3.32 -20.85
N GLY A 146 -6.86 -3.81 -21.88
CA GLY A 146 -7.10 -3.45 -23.27
C GLY A 146 -7.88 -4.51 -24.04
N GLY A 147 -8.33 -5.58 -23.39
CA GLY A 147 -8.93 -6.73 -24.03
C GLY A 147 -10.34 -6.47 -24.56
N TRP A 148 -10.69 -7.18 -25.63
CA TRP A 148 -12.03 -7.24 -26.21
C TRP A 148 -12.37 -8.70 -26.56
N ALA A 149 -13.64 -8.96 -26.88
CA ALA A 149 -14.16 -10.33 -27.03
C ALA A 149 -13.38 -11.21 -28.04
N SER A 150 -12.84 -10.60 -29.11
CA SER A 150 -12.07 -11.26 -30.17
C SER A 150 -10.59 -10.88 -30.17
N ALA A 151 -10.05 -10.45 -29.04
CA ALA A 151 -8.64 -10.08 -28.95
C ALA A 151 -7.73 -11.29 -29.22
N PRO A 152 -6.55 -11.09 -29.84
CA PRO A 152 -5.52 -12.12 -29.92
C PRO A 152 -5.26 -12.73 -28.54
N ASP A 153 -5.16 -14.06 -28.47
CA ASP A 153 -5.02 -14.83 -27.22
C ASP A 153 -6.15 -14.62 -26.17
N GLY A 154 -7.28 -14.05 -26.59
CA GLY A 154 -8.47 -13.82 -25.79
C GLY A 154 -8.41 -12.53 -24.94
N PRO A 155 -9.55 -12.09 -24.39
CA PRO A 155 -9.66 -10.81 -23.67
C PRO A 155 -8.78 -10.72 -22.41
N TYR A 156 -8.40 -11.86 -21.83
CA TYR A 156 -7.68 -11.93 -20.56
C TYR A 156 -6.15 -11.84 -20.70
N ALA A 157 -5.61 -11.92 -21.92
CA ALA A 157 -4.18 -11.75 -22.19
C ALA A 157 -3.75 -10.26 -22.32
N TRP A 158 -4.72 -9.33 -22.17
CA TRP A 158 -4.59 -7.89 -22.43
C TRP A 158 -4.65 -7.03 -21.17
N GLY A 159 -4.41 -7.61 -19.99
CA GLY A 159 -4.18 -6.85 -18.77
C GLY A 159 -2.97 -5.91 -18.88
N TYR A 160 -2.91 -4.88 -18.04
CA TYR A 160 -1.78 -3.94 -17.97
C TYR A 160 -1.55 -3.12 -19.24
N CYS A 161 -2.58 -2.95 -20.06
CA CYS A 161 -2.51 -2.18 -21.30
C CYS A 161 -2.54 -0.66 -21.05
N PHE A 162 -3.25 -0.24 -19.99
CA PHE A 162 -3.37 1.17 -19.58
C PHE A 162 -2.60 1.47 -18.29
N ILE A 163 -2.09 2.70 -18.20
CA ILE A 163 -1.51 3.26 -16.96
C ILE A 163 -2.50 4.24 -16.33
N ASN A 164 -3.07 5.11 -17.14
CA ASN A 164 -3.99 6.16 -16.71
C ASN A 164 -5.42 5.80 -17.13
N GLU A 165 -6.38 6.22 -16.31
CA GLU A 165 -7.78 6.32 -16.68
C GLU A 165 -7.93 7.12 -17.98
N ARG A 166 -8.88 6.73 -18.82
CA ARG A 166 -9.09 7.38 -20.13
C ARG A 166 -9.64 8.80 -20.02
N ASN A 167 -10.59 9.03 -19.11
CA ASN A 167 -11.29 10.32 -19.01
C ASN A 167 -10.51 11.34 -18.17
N GLN A 168 -9.65 10.89 -17.25
CA GLN A 168 -8.76 11.73 -16.45
C GLN A 168 -9.48 12.85 -15.70
N ALA A 169 -10.62 12.53 -15.07
CA ALA A 169 -11.36 13.49 -14.26
C ALA A 169 -10.57 13.91 -13.00
N ASP A 170 -11.03 14.97 -12.32
CA ASP A 170 -10.21 15.57 -11.26
C ASP A 170 -10.16 14.73 -9.98
N TYR A 171 -11.25 14.02 -9.64
CA TYR A 171 -11.40 13.20 -8.43
C TYR A 171 -10.91 13.88 -7.15
N CYS A 172 -11.21 15.18 -7.04
CA CYS A 172 -10.88 16.00 -5.88
C CYS A 172 -12.11 16.14 -4.98
N THR A 173 -11.97 15.74 -3.72
CA THR A 173 -12.95 16.00 -2.67
C THR A 173 -12.34 16.94 -1.64
N SER A 174 -12.98 18.09 -1.40
CA SER A 174 -12.54 19.07 -0.41
C SER A 174 -12.41 18.45 0.98
N GLY A 175 -11.32 18.76 1.69
CA GLY A 175 -11.04 18.27 3.03
C GLY A 175 -9.74 18.84 3.59
N THR A 176 -9.56 18.73 4.91
CA THR A 176 -8.39 19.30 5.60
C THR A 176 -7.21 18.35 5.67
N ARG A 177 -7.43 17.04 5.80
CA ARG A 177 -6.36 16.04 5.90
C ARG A 177 -5.64 15.81 4.56
N TRP A 178 -6.40 15.69 3.48
CA TRP A 178 -5.90 15.43 2.13
C TRP A 178 -6.37 16.51 1.15
N PRO A 179 -5.94 17.77 1.31
CA PRO A 179 -6.37 18.85 0.43
C PRO A 179 -5.91 18.59 -1.01
N CYS A 180 -6.70 19.01 -1.98
CA CYS A 180 -6.32 18.89 -3.38
C CYS A 180 -5.18 19.88 -3.68
N ALA A 181 -4.07 19.38 -4.19
CA ALA A 181 -2.95 20.21 -4.59
C ALA A 181 -3.32 21.05 -5.84
N PRO A 182 -2.95 22.34 -5.89
CA PRO A 182 -3.27 23.20 -7.04
C PRO A 182 -2.81 22.60 -8.37
N GLY A 183 -3.72 22.54 -9.35
CA GLY A 183 -3.44 22.02 -10.69
C GLY A 183 -3.26 20.50 -10.79
N LYS A 184 -3.48 19.75 -9.70
CA LYS A 184 -3.36 18.29 -9.68
C LYS A 184 -4.72 17.60 -9.80
N LYS A 185 -4.70 16.43 -10.44
CA LYS A 185 -5.85 15.54 -10.65
C LYS A 185 -5.56 14.15 -10.13
N TYR A 186 -6.58 13.51 -9.59
CA TYR A 186 -6.48 12.23 -8.87
C TYR A 186 -7.28 11.11 -9.56
N TYR A 187 -7.35 11.14 -10.89
CA TYR A 187 -7.87 10.04 -11.71
C TYR A 187 -7.10 8.73 -11.50
N GLY A 188 -7.67 7.63 -11.99
CA GLY A 188 -7.09 6.30 -11.89
C GLY A 188 -5.69 6.21 -12.49
N ARG A 189 -4.70 5.80 -11.68
CA ARG A 189 -3.33 5.50 -12.16
C ARG A 189 -2.81 4.17 -11.66
N GLY A 190 -1.97 3.55 -12.47
CA GLY A 190 -1.27 2.31 -12.15
C GLY A 190 -2.17 1.07 -12.14
N PRO A 191 -1.67 -0.07 -11.66
CA PRO A 191 -2.33 -1.37 -11.79
C PRO A 191 -3.67 -1.47 -11.07
N ILE A 192 -3.86 -0.76 -9.95
CA ILE A 192 -5.13 -0.77 -9.20
C ILE A 192 -6.02 0.43 -9.53
N GLN A 193 -5.65 1.23 -10.55
CA GLN A 193 -6.31 2.49 -10.89
C GLN A 193 -6.59 3.36 -9.65
N LEU A 194 -5.54 3.63 -8.86
CA LEU A 194 -5.65 4.43 -7.64
C LEU A 194 -6.31 5.77 -7.96
N THR A 195 -7.44 6.05 -7.32
CA THR A 195 -8.33 7.18 -7.64
C THR A 195 -8.71 7.94 -6.38
N HIS A 196 -8.94 9.25 -6.48
CA HIS A 196 -9.26 10.23 -5.42
C HIS A 196 -8.10 10.71 -4.55
N ASN A 197 -8.10 12.02 -4.26
CA ASN A 197 -7.10 12.73 -3.45
C ASN A 197 -6.84 12.07 -2.08
N TYR A 198 -7.88 11.58 -1.40
CA TYR A 198 -7.71 10.94 -0.10
C TYR A 198 -6.99 9.59 -0.18
N ASN A 199 -7.14 8.85 -1.27
CA ASN A 199 -6.41 7.60 -1.50
C ASN A 199 -4.95 7.87 -1.88
N TYR A 200 -4.69 8.86 -2.73
CA TYR A 200 -3.32 9.31 -3.01
C TYR A 200 -2.63 9.84 -1.75
N GLY A 201 -3.34 10.61 -0.93
CA GLY A 201 -2.84 11.11 0.35
C GLY A 201 -2.47 9.97 1.31
N LEU A 202 -3.39 9.02 1.53
CA LEU A 202 -3.15 7.89 2.41
C LEU A 202 -2.03 6.96 1.89
N ALA A 203 -2.02 6.64 0.60
CA ALA A 203 -0.96 5.86 -0.03
C ALA A 203 0.40 6.57 0.09
N GLY A 204 0.43 7.88 -0.16
CA GLY A 204 1.63 8.70 -0.04
C GLY A 204 2.19 8.71 1.38
N GLU A 205 1.34 8.90 2.38
CA GLU A 205 1.72 8.84 3.80
C GLU A 205 2.31 7.48 4.16
N GLN A 206 1.65 6.38 3.80
CA GLN A 206 2.08 5.03 4.19
C GLN A 206 3.31 4.53 3.40
N LEU A 207 3.51 5.02 2.16
CA LEU A 207 4.65 4.65 1.33
C LEU A 207 5.82 5.62 1.43
N ASN A 208 5.66 6.71 2.20
CA ASN A 208 6.60 7.82 2.30
C ASN A 208 6.90 8.44 0.91
N LEU A 209 5.84 8.76 0.18
CA LEU A 209 5.86 9.36 -1.16
C LEU A 209 4.95 10.59 -1.19
N ASN A 210 5.36 11.64 -1.90
CA ASN A 210 4.56 12.88 -2.00
C ASN A 210 3.43 12.78 -3.05
N LEU A 211 2.60 11.74 -2.96
CA LEU A 211 1.59 11.42 -3.98
C LEU A 211 0.42 12.42 -4.01
N LEU A 212 0.19 13.17 -2.94
CA LEU A 212 -0.84 14.22 -2.94
C LEU A 212 -0.44 15.41 -3.82
N ASN A 213 0.84 15.81 -3.80
CA ASN A 213 1.35 16.92 -4.61
C ASN A 213 1.97 16.47 -5.93
N ASP A 214 2.33 15.19 -6.07
CA ASP A 214 2.84 14.58 -7.31
C ASP A 214 2.11 13.25 -7.61
N PRO A 215 0.79 13.29 -7.90
CA PRO A 215 0.04 12.07 -8.22
C PRO A 215 0.51 11.41 -9.52
N ASP A 216 1.12 12.15 -10.43
CA ASP A 216 1.68 11.64 -11.69
C ASP A 216 2.90 10.73 -11.46
N LEU A 217 3.48 10.71 -10.26
CA LEU A 217 4.52 9.75 -9.92
C LEU A 217 4.04 8.30 -10.12
N VAL A 218 2.76 8.02 -9.85
CA VAL A 218 2.15 6.69 -10.04
C VAL A 218 2.14 6.25 -11.51
N SER A 219 2.15 7.18 -12.46
CA SER A 219 2.17 6.88 -13.90
C SER A 219 3.51 7.14 -14.58
N ARG A 220 4.50 7.67 -13.85
CA ARG A 220 5.85 7.96 -14.34
C ARG A 220 6.90 6.98 -13.83
N ASP A 221 6.69 6.39 -12.65
CA ASP A 221 7.59 5.39 -12.06
C ASP A 221 6.87 4.04 -11.90
N PRO A 222 7.29 2.98 -12.63
CA PRO A 222 6.61 1.69 -12.57
C PRO A 222 6.79 0.97 -11.22
N ILE A 223 7.86 1.26 -10.47
CA ILE A 223 8.01 0.72 -9.10
C ILE A 223 6.96 1.36 -8.21
N VAL A 224 6.77 2.69 -8.30
CA VAL A 224 5.72 3.38 -7.54
C VAL A 224 4.34 2.90 -7.94
N ALA A 225 4.08 2.67 -9.24
CA ALA A 225 2.83 2.12 -9.74
C ALA A 225 2.50 0.77 -9.09
N PHE A 226 3.46 -0.16 -9.06
CA PHE A 226 3.27 -1.45 -8.38
C PHE A 226 3.18 -1.28 -6.86
N ARG A 227 3.95 -0.37 -6.24
CA ARG A 227 3.87 -0.13 -4.79
C ARG A 227 2.51 0.36 -4.36
N THR A 228 1.85 1.25 -5.11
CA THR A 228 0.49 1.69 -4.77
C THR A 228 -0.54 0.58 -4.92
N ALA A 229 -0.41 -0.28 -5.94
CA ALA A 229 -1.29 -1.43 -6.11
C ALA A 229 -1.13 -2.48 -5.00
N ILE A 230 0.10 -2.83 -4.65
CA ILE A 230 0.39 -3.80 -3.58
C ILE A 230 0.02 -3.20 -2.22
N TRP A 231 0.26 -1.90 -2.00
CA TRP A 231 -0.21 -1.21 -0.81
C TRP A 231 -1.73 -1.36 -0.63
N PHE A 232 -2.51 -1.08 -1.67
CA PHE A 232 -3.96 -1.23 -1.61
C PHE A 232 -4.35 -2.67 -1.27
N TRP A 233 -3.72 -3.65 -1.94
CA TRP A 233 -3.94 -5.08 -1.71
C TRP A 233 -3.66 -5.53 -0.27
N MET A 234 -2.62 -4.97 0.34
CA MET A 234 -2.14 -5.35 1.68
C MET A 234 -2.84 -4.59 2.82
N THR A 235 -3.55 -3.49 2.52
CA THR A 235 -4.05 -2.55 3.54
C THR A 235 -5.55 -2.72 3.79
N ALA A 236 -5.93 -3.07 5.02
CA ALA A 236 -7.33 -3.03 5.45
C ALA A 236 -7.79 -1.57 5.63
N GLN A 237 -9.04 -1.28 5.28
CA GLN A 237 -9.60 0.08 5.34
C GLN A 237 -11.01 0.06 5.93
N GLY A 238 -11.17 0.63 7.13
CA GLY A 238 -12.46 0.65 7.82
C GLY A 238 -12.99 -0.76 8.07
N ASN A 239 -14.17 -1.07 7.54
CA ASN A 239 -14.79 -2.40 7.63
C ASN A 239 -14.34 -3.38 6.52
N LYS A 240 -13.53 -2.94 5.55
CA LYS A 240 -12.98 -3.81 4.50
C LYS A 240 -11.68 -4.44 5.01
N PRO A 241 -11.56 -5.79 5.04
CA PRO A 241 -10.28 -6.44 5.30
C PRO A 241 -9.32 -6.19 4.12
N SER A 242 -8.04 -6.52 4.27
CA SER A 242 -7.12 -6.49 3.13
C SER A 242 -7.38 -7.66 2.19
N SER A 243 -7.25 -7.43 0.89
CA SER A 243 -7.35 -8.49 -0.14
C SER A 243 -6.35 -9.61 0.14
N HIS A 244 -5.16 -9.26 0.64
CA HIS A 244 -4.17 -10.21 1.16
C HIS A 244 -4.80 -11.18 2.17
N SER A 245 -5.34 -10.66 3.29
CA SER A 245 -5.89 -11.49 4.36
C SER A 245 -7.03 -12.40 3.90
N VAL A 246 -7.82 -11.94 2.93
CA VAL A 246 -8.89 -12.75 2.31
C VAL A 246 -8.31 -13.91 1.52
N ILE A 247 -7.35 -13.66 0.61
CA ILE A 247 -6.86 -14.71 -0.31
C ILE A 247 -5.96 -15.73 0.37
N ILE A 248 -5.25 -15.34 1.44
CA ILE A 248 -4.42 -16.25 2.23
C ILE A 248 -5.20 -16.98 3.33
N GLY A 249 -6.51 -16.68 3.48
CA GLY A 249 -7.41 -17.36 4.41
C GLY A 249 -7.25 -16.98 5.87
N THR A 250 -6.71 -15.79 6.17
CA THR A 250 -6.55 -15.28 7.55
C THR A 250 -7.64 -14.30 7.96
N TRP A 251 -8.45 -13.80 7.02
CA TRP A 251 -9.64 -13.03 7.34
C TRP A 251 -10.74 -13.93 7.91
N ASN A 252 -11.23 -13.59 9.11
CA ASN A 252 -12.38 -14.22 9.72
C ASN A 252 -13.62 -13.31 9.57
N PRO A 253 -14.64 -13.69 8.77
CA PRO A 253 -15.81 -12.85 8.55
C PRO A 253 -16.60 -12.59 9.83
N SER A 254 -17.04 -11.35 10.03
CA SER A 254 -17.93 -10.98 11.13
C SER A 254 -19.36 -11.49 10.90
N SER A 255 -20.23 -11.40 11.92
CA SER A 255 -21.65 -11.71 11.76
C SER A 255 -22.32 -10.85 10.68
N ALA A 256 -21.93 -9.58 10.55
CA ALA A 256 -22.41 -8.67 9.52
C ALA A 256 -21.93 -9.07 8.11
N ASP A 257 -20.77 -9.72 7.99
CA ASP A 257 -20.27 -10.24 6.71
C ASP A 257 -21.08 -11.45 6.25
N TRP A 258 -21.33 -12.39 7.16
CA TRP A 258 -22.17 -13.55 6.88
C TRP A 258 -23.60 -13.15 6.46
N GLN A 259 -24.21 -12.20 7.18
CA GLN A 259 -25.54 -11.69 6.84
C GLN A 259 -25.58 -11.02 5.46
N ALA A 260 -24.47 -10.43 5.03
CA ALA A 260 -24.35 -9.79 3.73
C ALA A 260 -23.80 -10.73 2.63
N GLY A 261 -23.65 -12.03 2.90
CA GLY A 261 -23.14 -13.00 1.94
C GLY A 261 -21.66 -12.85 1.57
N ARG A 262 -20.88 -12.09 2.37
CA ARG A 262 -19.44 -11.91 2.15
C ARG A 262 -18.67 -13.11 2.71
N VAL A 263 -18.37 -14.07 1.84
CA VAL A 263 -17.62 -15.29 2.17
C VAL A 263 -16.17 -15.23 1.66
N PRO A 264 -15.18 -15.85 2.35
CA PRO A 264 -13.79 -15.80 1.91
C PRO A 264 -13.59 -16.30 0.48
N GLY A 265 -12.91 -15.50 -0.34
CA GLY A 265 -12.60 -15.86 -1.72
C GLY A 265 -12.48 -14.65 -2.65
N TYR A 266 -12.27 -14.93 -3.93
CA TYR A 266 -12.03 -13.90 -4.95
C TYR A 266 -13.19 -12.90 -5.10
N GLY A 267 -14.45 -13.34 -4.89
CA GLY A 267 -15.61 -12.46 -4.97
C GLY A 267 -15.62 -11.34 -3.91
N VAL A 268 -15.16 -11.62 -2.69
CA VAL A 268 -15.02 -10.56 -1.66
C VAL A 268 -13.86 -9.63 -1.99
N ILE A 269 -12.80 -10.12 -2.66
CA ILE A 269 -11.73 -9.26 -3.15
C ILE A 269 -12.26 -8.28 -4.19
N THR A 270 -13.12 -8.73 -5.11
CA THR A 270 -13.82 -7.83 -6.04
C THR A 270 -14.59 -6.78 -5.23
N ASN A 271 -15.48 -7.18 -4.30
CA ASN A 271 -16.25 -6.26 -3.46
C ASN A 271 -15.40 -5.23 -2.68
N ILE A 272 -14.21 -5.61 -2.21
CA ILE A 272 -13.27 -4.69 -1.56
C ILE A 272 -12.85 -3.58 -2.53
N ILE A 273 -12.58 -3.93 -3.78
CA ILE A 273 -12.13 -3.04 -4.85
C ILE A 273 -13.32 -2.24 -5.42
N ASN A 274 -14.37 -2.90 -5.93
CA ASN A 274 -15.59 -2.32 -6.53
C ASN A 274 -16.74 -3.34 -6.65
#